data_AF-A0AAW1F8T2-F1
#
_entry.id   AF-A0AAW1F8T2-F1
#
_cell.length_a   1.000
_cell.length_b   1.000
_cell.length_c   1.000
_cell.angle_alpha   90.00
_cell.angle_beta   90.00
_cell.angle_gamma   90.00
#
_symmetry.space_group_name_H-M   'P 1'
#
loop_
_entity.id
_entity.type
_entity.pdbx_description
1 polymer ?
#
loop_
_entity_poly.entity_id
_entity_poly.type
_entity_poly.pdbx_seq_one_letter_code
_entity_poly.pdbx_strand_id
1 'polypeptide(L)'
;MGAMVPGTLLPEPLQRALQLGKIEATQAAVTVLPNCTLSDICSLQQADPVIQAVSWFWRRKQRPNHEERKQLSPPALVLLRQWDRLVDQNGVLCRRIFRPDGAAATFQLLLPAVLKNEVVTGVHQEHGHQGVERTLELLRARCYWPGMSSEVADWCQTCERCQVAKAGMSSSDAYLDIG
;
A
#
# COMPACT_ATOMS: atom_id res chain seq x y z
N MET A 1 1.33 -32.94 29.63
CA MET A 1 2.57 -32.55 28.94
C MET A 1 2.30 -32.61 27.44
N GLY A 2 2.06 -31.47 26.79
CA GLY A 2 1.70 -31.40 25.37
C GLY A 2 2.95 -31.40 24.49
N ALA A 3 3.06 -32.41 23.62
CA ALA A 3 4.16 -32.53 22.67
C ALA A 3 4.04 -31.45 21.58
N MET A 4 5.09 -30.64 21.43
CA MET A 4 5.24 -29.70 20.32
C MET A 4 5.53 -30.50 19.05
N VAL A 5 4.71 -30.31 18.03
CA VAL A 5 4.91 -30.93 16.71
C VAL A 5 5.86 -30.03 15.90
N PRO A 6 6.94 -30.56 15.28
CA PRO A 6 7.81 -29.77 14.42
C PRO A 6 7.03 -29.22 13.23
N GLY A 7 7.18 -27.92 12.95
CA GLY A 7 6.51 -27.25 11.84
C GLY A 7 6.78 -27.95 10.51
N THR A 8 5.70 -28.30 9.80
CA THR A 8 5.76 -28.91 8.48
C THR A 8 6.50 -27.99 7.51
N LEU A 9 7.57 -28.49 6.88
CA LEU A 9 8.30 -27.75 5.85
C LEU A 9 7.35 -27.39 4.70
N LEU A 10 7.47 -26.16 4.20
CA LEU A 10 6.64 -25.62 3.13
C LEU A 10 6.71 -26.52 1.87
N PRO A 11 5.59 -26.77 1.17
CA PRO A 11 5.57 -27.55 -0.06
C PRO A 11 6.59 -27.06 -1.10
N GLU A 12 7.29 -28.01 -1.73
CA GLU A 12 8.29 -27.81 -2.80
C GLU A 12 7.92 -26.76 -3.88
N PRO A 13 6.66 -26.65 -4.35
CA PRO A 13 6.28 -25.60 -5.30
C PRO A 13 6.47 -24.17 -4.75
N LEU A 14 6.26 -23.97 -3.44
CA LEU A 14 6.45 -22.68 -2.77
C LEU A 14 7.92 -22.37 -2.53
N GLN A 15 8.75 -23.39 -2.26
CA GLN A 15 10.19 -23.21 -2.17
C GLN A 15 10.79 -22.78 -3.53
N ARG A 16 10.27 -23.35 -4.62
CA ARG A 16 10.65 -22.97 -6.00
C ARG A 16 10.19 -21.57 -6.39
N ALA A 17 9.00 -21.14 -5.98
CA ALA A 17 8.51 -19.77 -6.19
C ALA A 17 9.36 -18.71 -5.49
N LEU A 18 9.99 -19.06 -4.35
CA LEU A 18 10.87 -18.17 -3.60
C LEU A 18 12.33 -18.17 -4.11
N GLN A 19 12.75 -19.17 -4.90
CA GLN A 19 14.13 -19.35 -5.37
C GLN A 19 14.38 -18.96 -6.84
N LEU A 20 13.35 -18.69 -7.65
CA LEU A 20 13.47 -17.99 -8.93
C LEU A 20 13.25 -16.48 -8.67
N GLY A 21 14.25 -15.64 -8.44
CA GLY A 21 15.54 -15.58 -9.11
C GLY A 21 15.61 -14.24 -9.86
N LYS A 22 16.30 -13.27 -9.26
CA LYS A 22 16.92 -12.06 -9.86
C LYS A 22 16.42 -11.67 -11.26
N ILE A 23 15.45 -10.75 -11.31
CA ILE A 23 15.20 -9.93 -12.50
C ILE A 23 15.25 -8.47 -12.06
N GLU A 24 16.10 -7.71 -12.72
CA GLU A 24 16.40 -6.31 -12.45
C GLU A 24 15.13 -5.44 -12.49
N ALA A 25 15.02 -4.56 -11.48
CA ALA A 25 14.13 -3.40 -11.39
C ALA A 25 12.68 -3.60 -11.92
N THR A 26 11.80 -4.20 -11.12
CA THR A 26 10.33 -3.94 -11.14
C THR A 26 9.53 -4.63 -10.01
N GLN A 27 10.13 -5.49 -9.19
CA GLN A 27 9.42 -6.33 -8.20
C GLN A 27 8.77 -5.63 -6.99
N ALA A 28 8.80 -4.30 -6.88
CA ALA A 28 8.24 -3.62 -5.70
C ALA A 28 6.70 -3.76 -5.60
N ALA A 29 5.99 -3.71 -6.74
CA ALA A 29 4.52 -3.79 -6.75
C ALA A 29 3.97 -5.19 -6.43
N VAL A 30 4.71 -6.25 -6.79
CA VAL A 30 4.30 -7.66 -6.59
C VAL A 30 4.34 -8.07 -5.10
N THR A 31 5.09 -7.34 -4.27
CA THR A 31 5.15 -7.61 -2.81
C THR A 31 4.04 -6.97 -1.99
N VAL A 32 3.11 -6.21 -2.59
CA VAL A 32 1.99 -5.58 -1.88
C VAL A 32 0.86 -6.58 -1.62
N LEU A 33 0.70 -7.57 -2.50
CA LEU A 33 -0.41 -8.52 -2.49
C LEU A 33 0.11 -9.89 -2.92
N PRO A 34 0.31 -10.85 -1.98
CA PRO A 34 0.93 -12.14 -2.29
C PRO A 34 0.15 -12.99 -3.30
N ASN A 35 -1.12 -12.65 -3.57
CA ASN A 35 -2.03 -13.41 -4.43
C ASN A 35 -2.47 -12.67 -5.71
N CYS A 36 -1.90 -11.51 -6.04
CA CYS A 36 -2.28 -10.75 -7.24
C CYS A 36 -1.16 -10.75 -8.28
N THR A 37 -1.48 -11.15 -9.50
CA THR A 37 -0.57 -11.04 -10.64
C THR A 37 -0.53 -9.59 -11.15
N LEU A 38 0.47 -9.24 -11.96
CA LEU A 38 0.51 -7.94 -12.63
C LEU A 38 -0.71 -7.72 -13.55
N SER A 39 -1.22 -8.78 -14.18
CA SER A 39 -2.42 -8.72 -15.02
C SER A 39 -3.67 -8.40 -14.20
N ASP A 40 -3.78 -8.97 -13.00
CA ASP A 40 -4.86 -8.67 -12.07
C ASP A 40 -4.79 -7.20 -11.65
N ILE A 41 -3.61 -6.72 -11.25
CA ILE A 41 -3.41 -5.31 -10.85
C ILE A 41 -3.75 -4.36 -12.00
N CYS A 42 -3.32 -4.67 -13.22
CA CYS A 42 -3.66 -3.88 -14.40
C CYS A 42 -5.19 -3.80 -14.59
N SER A 43 -5.87 -4.95 -14.51
CA SER A 43 -7.33 -5.04 -14.63
C SER A 43 -8.04 -4.23 -13.54
N LEU A 44 -7.56 -4.33 -12.30
CA LEU A 44 -8.09 -3.57 -11.16
C LEU A 44 -7.86 -2.06 -11.32
N GLN A 45 -6.72 -1.63 -11.87
CA GLN A 45 -6.49 -0.22 -12.18
C GLN A 45 -7.38 0.29 -13.32
N GLN A 46 -7.71 -0.53 -14.31
CA GLN A 46 -8.65 -0.17 -15.37
C GLN A 46 -10.10 -0.08 -14.86
N ALA A 47 -10.45 -0.89 -13.86
CA ALA A 47 -11.75 -0.85 -13.20
C ALA A 47 -11.87 0.29 -12.17
N ASP A 48 -10.75 0.80 -11.63
CA ASP A 48 -10.75 1.92 -10.70
C ASP A 48 -10.98 3.26 -11.44
N PRO A 49 -12.07 3.99 -11.18
CA PRO A 49 -12.42 5.18 -11.96
C PRO A 49 -11.40 6.33 -11.81
N VAL A 50 -10.71 6.41 -10.67
CA VAL A 50 -9.69 7.44 -10.44
C VAL A 50 -8.44 7.10 -11.23
N ILE A 51 -7.95 5.87 -11.11
CA ILE A 51 -6.71 5.45 -11.77
C ILE A 51 -6.92 5.33 -13.29
N GLN A 52 -8.06 4.82 -13.73
CA GLN A 52 -8.43 4.74 -15.15
C GLN A 52 -8.42 6.12 -15.81
N ALA A 53 -9.05 7.13 -15.18
CA ALA A 53 -9.05 8.49 -15.70
C ALA A 53 -7.62 9.04 -15.85
N VAL A 54 -6.76 8.84 -14.85
CA VAL A 54 -5.35 9.26 -14.92
C VAL A 54 -4.58 8.50 -16.00
N SER A 55 -4.81 7.18 -16.11
CA SER A 55 -4.19 6.30 -17.10
C SER A 55 -4.49 6.77 -18.53
N TRP A 56 -5.73 7.20 -18.79
CA TRP A 56 -6.15 7.71 -20.09
C TRP A 56 -5.31 8.92 -20.55
N PHE A 57 -5.14 9.94 -19.68
CA PHE A 57 -4.31 11.10 -19.99
C PHE A 57 -2.83 10.70 -20.14
N TRP A 58 -2.34 9.87 -19.21
CA TRP A 58 -0.94 9.44 -19.18
C TRP A 58 -0.51 8.66 -20.43
N ARG A 59 -1.37 7.75 -20.92
CA ARG A 59 -1.10 6.95 -22.13
C ARG A 59 -1.04 7.83 -23.38
N ARG A 60 -1.91 8.83 -23.47
CA ARG A 60 -1.92 9.82 -24.56
C ARG A 60 -0.81 10.87 -24.45
N LYS A 61 -0.05 10.88 -23.36
CA LYS A 61 1.00 11.87 -23.06
C LYS A 61 0.51 13.32 -23.13
N GLN A 62 -0.76 13.54 -22.76
CA GLN A 62 -1.40 14.84 -22.79
C GLN A 62 -2.00 15.14 -21.41
N ARG A 63 -1.57 16.24 -20.78
CA ARG A 63 -2.17 16.73 -19.53
C ARG A 63 -3.58 17.28 -19.83
N PRO A 64 -4.54 17.14 -18.90
CA PRO A 64 -5.89 17.65 -19.11
C PRO A 64 -5.89 19.17 -19.26
N ASN A 65 -6.69 19.67 -20.19
CA ASN A 65 -6.97 21.09 -20.35
C ASN A 65 -7.91 21.62 -19.24
N HIS A 66 -8.22 22.91 -19.26
CA HIS A 66 -9.04 23.55 -18.25
C HIS A 66 -10.44 22.92 -18.08
N GLU A 67 -11.13 22.61 -19.19
CA GLU A 67 -12.47 22.04 -19.14
C GLU A 67 -12.45 20.58 -18.69
N GLU A 68 -11.49 19.79 -19.18
CA GLU A 68 -11.30 18.40 -18.74
C GLU A 68 -11.02 18.32 -17.23
N ARG A 69 -10.26 19.27 -16.68
CA ARG A 69 -9.99 19.33 -15.24
C ARG A 69 -11.23 19.56 -14.39
N LYS A 70 -12.24 20.28 -14.88
CA LYS A 70 -13.51 20.48 -14.16
C LYS A 70 -14.32 19.20 -14.03
N GLN A 71 -14.14 18.26 -14.97
CA GLN A 71 -14.85 16.98 -14.98
C GLN A 71 -14.13 15.89 -14.18
N LEU A 72 -12.91 16.16 -13.71
CA LEU A 72 -12.11 15.19 -12.98
C LEU A 72 -12.38 15.25 -11.48
N SER A 73 -12.40 14.07 -10.86
CA SER A 73 -12.53 13.95 -9.42
C SER A 73 -11.31 14.57 -8.70
N PRO A 74 -11.48 15.11 -7.48
CA PRO A 74 -10.36 15.64 -6.71
C PRO A 74 -9.18 14.65 -6.52
N PRO A 75 -9.40 13.34 -6.26
CA PRO A 75 -8.32 12.35 -6.22
C PRO A 75 -7.56 12.21 -7.54
N ALA A 76 -8.26 12.23 -8.69
CA ALA A 76 -7.61 12.16 -10.00
C ALA A 76 -6.72 13.40 -10.23
N LEU A 77 -7.21 14.59 -9.86
CA LEU A 77 -6.42 15.82 -9.93
C LEU A 77 -5.19 15.79 -9.02
N VAL A 78 -5.27 15.17 -7.83
CA VAL A 78 -4.11 14.95 -6.95
C VAL A 78 -3.04 14.11 -7.64
N LEU A 79 -3.43 13.03 -8.32
CA LEU A 79 -2.51 12.18 -9.07
C LEU A 79 -1.90 12.91 -10.28
N LEU A 80 -2.72 13.62 -11.06
CA LEU A 80 -2.28 14.34 -12.25
C LEU A 80 -1.34 15.50 -11.95
N ARG A 81 -1.41 16.11 -10.75
CA ARG A 81 -0.40 17.08 -10.29
C ARG A 81 1.00 16.46 -10.16
N GLN A 82 1.10 15.14 -10.09
CA GLN A 82 2.36 14.42 -9.96
C GLN A 82 2.81 13.79 -11.28
N TRP A 83 2.33 14.33 -12.41
CA TRP A 83 2.59 13.84 -13.77
C TRP A 83 4.03 13.36 -14.00
N ASP A 84 5.03 14.18 -13.65
CA ASP A 84 6.44 13.89 -13.93
C ASP A 84 7.02 12.72 -13.09
N ARG A 85 6.24 12.24 -12.12
CA ARG A 85 6.54 11.07 -11.28
C ARG A 85 5.76 9.84 -11.70
N LEU A 86 4.73 9.98 -12.53
CA LEU A 86 3.98 8.82 -13.01
C LEU A 86 4.85 8.03 -13.99
N VAL A 87 4.73 6.72 -13.94
CA VAL A 87 5.40 5.79 -14.87
C VAL A 87 4.47 4.61 -15.13
N ASP A 88 4.47 4.10 -16.35
CA ASP A 88 3.78 2.84 -16.68
C ASP A 88 4.79 1.70 -16.62
N GLN A 89 4.47 0.65 -15.87
CA GLN A 89 5.23 -0.57 -15.75
C GLN A 89 4.36 -1.73 -16.22
N ASN A 90 4.50 -2.10 -17.49
CA ASN A 90 3.76 -3.19 -18.12
C ASN A 90 2.23 -3.04 -17.98
N GLY A 91 1.72 -1.83 -18.20
CA GLY A 91 0.29 -1.50 -18.09
C GLY A 91 -0.17 -1.09 -16.70
N VAL A 92 0.67 -1.24 -15.68
CA VAL A 92 0.40 -0.82 -14.29
C VAL A 92 1.00 0.56 -14.05
N LEU A 93 0.16 1.51 -13.64
CA LEU A 93 0.57 2.87 -13.32
C LEU A 93 1.17 2.91 -11.91
N CYS A 94 2.41 3.37 -11.84
CA CYS A 94 3.18 3.55 -10.63
C CYS A 94 3.62 5.01 -10.49
N ARG A 95 4.03 5.37 -9.27
CA ARG A 95 4.63 6.66 -8.92
C ARG A 95 6.10 6.44 -8.56
N ARG A 96 7.01 7.10 -9.29
CA ARG A 96 8.44 7.13 -9.02
C ARG A 96 8.77 8.09 -7.88
N ILE A 97 9.57 7.60 -6.93
CA ILE A 97 10.06 8.35 -5.77
C ILE A 97 11.58 8.37 -5.85
N PHE A 98 12.13 9.58 -5.99
CA PHE A 98 13.57 9.78 -5.94
C PHE A 98 14.02 9.83 -4.49
N ARG A 99 15.14 9.16 -4.19
CA ARG A 99 15.75 9.24 -2.87
C ARG A 99 16.76 10.39 -2.84
N PRO A 100 16.77 11.21 -1.77
CA PRO A 100 17.70 12.34 -1.67
C PRO A 100 19.18 11.94 -1.62
N ASP A 101 19.46 10.72 -1.18
CA ASP A 101 20.80 10.13 -1.05
C ASP A 101 21.42 9.71 -2.40
N GLY A 102 20.74 9.94 -3.52
CA GLY A 102 21.18 9.52 -4.85
C GLY A 102 21.02 8.02 -5.12
N ALA A 103 20.45 7.26 -4.18
CA ALA A 103 20.17 5.85 -4.41
C ALA A 103 19.06 5.65 -5.45
N ALA A 104 18.93 4.41 -5.93
CA ALA A 104 17.93 4.04 -6.93
C ALA A 104 16.52 4.47 -6.51
N ALA A 105 15.79 5.04 -7.48
CA ALA A 105 14.40 5.44 -7.26
C ALA A 105 13.53 4.24 -6.89
N THR A 106 12.56 4.45 -5.99
CA THR A 106 11.55 3.45 -5.68
C THR A 106 10.27 3.73 -6.47
N PHE A 107 9.46 2.69 -6.65
CA PHE A 107 8.20 2.77 -7.37
C PHE A 107 7.07 2.38 -6.42
N GLN A 108 6.13 3.31 -6.23
CA GLN A 108 4.91 3.10 -5.47
C GLN A 108 3.78 2.74 -6.44
N LEU A 109 3.19 1.56 -6.29
CA LEU A 109 1.96 1.18 -7.01
C LEU A 109 0.85 2.19 -6.70
N LEU A 110 0.16 2.70 -7.72
CA LEU A 110 -1.11 3.39 -7.49
C LEU A 110 -2.16 2.34 -7.11
N LEU A 111 -2.53 2.29 -5.84
CA LEU A 111 -3.32 1.18 -5.30
C LEU A 111 -4.81 1.35 -5.67
N PRO A 112 -5.43 0.38 -6.37
CA PRO A 112 -6.86 0.39 -6.62
C PRO A 112 -7.66 0.42 -5.33
N ALA A 113 -8.77 1.17 -5.30
CA ALA A 113 -9.57 1.37 -4.10
C ALA A 113 -10.02 0.05 -3.44
N VAL A 114 -10.37 -0.95 -4.26
CA VAL A 114 -10.82 -2.27 -3.80
C VAL A 114 -9.76 -3.05 -3.01
N LEU A 115 -8.47 -2.74 -3.19
CA LEU A 115 -7.37 -3.42 -2.52
C LEU A 115 -6.92 -2.71 -1.22
N LYS A 116 -7.37 -1.47 -0.98
CA LYS A 116 -6.89 -0.66 0.16
C LYS A 116 -7.08 -1.36 1.50
N ASN A 117 -8.28 -1.89 1.76
CA ASN A 117 -8.58 -2.51 3.06
C ASN A 117 -7.73 -3.76 3.31
N GLU A 118 -7.63 -4.64 2.31
CA GLU A 118 -6.80 -5.85 2.40
C GLU A 118 -5.33 -5.51 2.67
N VAL A 119 -4.76 -4.56 1.92
CA VAL A 119 -3.36 -4.16 2.05
C VAL A 119 -3.10 -3.50 3.41
N VAL A 120 -3.95 -2.58 3.85
CA VAL A 120 -3.79 -1.93 5.16
C VAL A 120 -3.91 -2.96 6.28
N THR A 121 -4.89 -3.86 6.19
CA THR A 121 -5.10 -4.94 7.18
C THR A 121 -3.88 -5.85 7.27
N GLY A 122 -3.38 -6.35 6.15
CA GLY A 122 -2.21 -7.22 6.10
C GLY A 122 -0.98 -6.56 6.70
N VAL A 123 -0.64 -5.35 6.25
CA VAL A 123 0.52 -4.61 6.77
C VAL A 123 0.41 -4.36 8.27
N HIS A 124 -0.77 -3.95 8.74
CA HIS A 124 -0.97 -3.61 10.15
C HIS A 124 -0.94 -4.84 11.07
N GLN A 125 -1.54 -5.94 10.66
CA GLN A 125 -1.59 -7.17 11.45
C GLN A 125 -0.23 -7.88 11.51
N GLU A 126 0.45 -8.01 10.37
CA GLU A 126 1.76 -8.70 10.28
C GLU A 126 2.84 -8.03 11.11
N HIS A 127 2.75 -6.72 11.31
CA HIS A 127 3.75 -5.94 12.04
C HIS A 127 3.34 -5.65 13.49
N GLY A 128 2.38 -6.41 14.04
CA GLY A 128 2.08 -6.38 15.47
C GLY A 128 1.41 -5.09 15.94
N HIS A 129 0.54 -4.49 15.11
CA HIS A 129 -0.30 -3.35 15.51
C HIS A 129 0.50 -2.10 15.96
N GLN A 130 1.65 -1.84 15.34
CA GLN A 130 2.60 -0.75 15.67
C GLN A 130 2.09 0.69 15.44
N GLY A 131 0.78 0.90 15.27
CA GLY A 131 0.17 2.21 15.08
C GLY A 131 0.29 2.78 13.66
N VAL A 132 -0.19 4.02 13.50
CA VAL A 132 -0.41 4.68 12.20
C VAL A 132 0.89 4.95 11.45
N GLU A 133 1.88 5.57 12.11
CA GLU A 133 3.12 6.01 11.46
C GLU A 133 3.89 4.84 10.85
N ARG A 134 4.03 3.75 11.61
CA ARG A 134 4.73 2.56 11.14
C ARG A 134 3.99 1.85 10.01
N THR A 135 2.66 1.80 10.09
CA THR A 135 1.82 1.28 8.99
C THR A 135 2.02 2.13 7.72
N LEU A 136 2.02 3.45 7.85
CA LEU A 136 2.25 4.36 6.73
C LEU A 136 3.64 4.24 6.11
N GLU A 137 4.68 4.09 6.93
CA GLU A 137 6.05 3.87 6.47
C GLU A 137 6.14 2.62 5.57
N LEU A 138 5.58 1.50 6.04
CA LEU A 138 5.57 0.23 5.32
C LEU A 138 4.73 0.27 4.04
N LEU A 139 3.60 0.97 4.06
CA LEU A 139 2.76 1.18 2.88
C LEU A 139 3.47 2.05 1.84
N ARG A 140 4.08 3.17 2.27
CA ARG A 140 4.81 4.10 1.40
C ARG A 140 6.06 3.47 0.79
N ALA A 141 6.60 2.40 1.36
CA ALA A 141 7.66 1.66 0.70
C ALA A 141 7.20 1.02 -0.63
N ARG A 142 5.89 0.77 -0.82
CA ARG A 142 5.37 -0.08 -1.90
C ARG A 142 4.21 0.50 -2.72
N CYS A 143 3.35 1.32 -2.12
CA CYS A 143 2.14 1.81 -2.78
C CYS A 143 1.79 3.26 -2.39
N TYR A 144 0.79 3.82 -3.07
CA TYR A 144 0.28 5.17 -2.86
C TYR A 144 -1.18 5.30 -3.31
N TRP A 145 -1.96 6.11 -2.61
CA TRP A 145 -3.23 6.66 -3.10
C TRP A 145 -3.47 8.07 -2.52
N PRO A 146 -4.26 8.92 -3.19
CA PRO A 146 -4.68 10.20 -2.64
C PRO A 146 -5.47 10.00 -1.32
N GLY A 147 -5.11 10.72 -0.25
CA GLY A 147 -5.75 10.56 1.05
C GLY A 147 -5.20 9.42 1.92
N MET A 148 -4.15 8.71 1.48
CA MET A 148 -3.56 7.58 2.22
C MET A 148 -3.35 7.82 3.72
N SER A 149 -2.74 8.93 4.10
CA SER A 149 -2.44 9.19 5.53
C SER A 149 -3.69 9.23 6.39
N SER A 150 -4.74 9.93 5.95
CA SER A 150 -6.00 10.03 6.70
C SER A 150 -6.75 8.71 6.69
N GLU A 151 -6.87 8.05 5.53
CA GLU A 151 -7.57 6.77 5.44
C GLU A 151 -6.93 5.68 6.31
N VAL A 152 -5.59 5.64 6.39
CA VAL A 152 -4.88 4.70 7.28
C VAL A 152 -5.05 5.07 8.75
N ALA A 153 -5.03 6.36 9.08
CA ALA A 153 -5.26 6.82 10.45
C ALA A 153 -6.67 6.40 10.93
N ASP A 154 -7.69 6.61 10.10
CA ASP A 154 -9.07 6.24 10.39
C ASP A 154 -9.22 4.72 10.54
N TRP A 155 -8.60 3.94 9.64
CA TRP A 155 -8.61 2.48 9.73
C TRP A 155 -7.92 1.97 11.02
N CYS A 156 -6.79 2.55 11.42
CA CYS A 156 -6.12 2.12 12.66
C CYS A 156 -6.96 2.44 13.91
N GLN A 157 -7.83 3.45 13.87
CA GLN A 157 -8.75 3.75 14.97
C GLN A 157 -9.85 2.70 15.13
N THR A 158 -10.20 1.96 14.08
CA THR A 158 -11.20 0.87 14.14
C THR A 158 -10.60 -0.48 14.49
N CYS A 159 -9.27 -0.58 14.66
CA CYS A 159 -8.62 -1.82 15.04
C CYS A 159 -8.90 -2.18 16.51
N GLU A 160 -9.71 -3.22 16.71
CA GLU A 160 -10.11 -3.72 18.05
C GLU A 160 -8.90 -3.99 18.97
N ARG A 161 -7.84 -4.63 18.45
CA ARG A 161 -6.63 -4.92 19.23
C ARG A 161 -5.92 -3.65 19.71
N CYS A 162 -5.84 -2.63 18.86
CA CYS A 162 -5.29 -1.33 19.25
C CYS A 162 -6.18 -0.62 20.28
N GLN A 163 -7.51 -0.71 20.14
CA GLN A 163 -8.45 -0.10 21.07
C GLN A 163 -8.34 -0.73 22.47
N VAL A 164 -8.29 -2.07 22.55
CA VAL A 164 -8.15 -2.80 23.82
C VAL A 164 -6.83 -2.45 24.50
N ALA A 165 -5.72 -2.42 23.76
CA ALA A 165 -4.42 -2.05 24.32
C ALA A 165 -4.41 -0.62 24.89
N LYS A 166 -5.02 0.35 24.18
CA LYS A 166 -5.15 1.74 24.66
C LYS A 166 -6.03 1.85 25.90
N ALA A 167 -7.15 1.13 25.96
CA ALA A 167 -8.04 1.13 27.12
C ALA A 167 -7.31 0.59 28.36
N GLY A 168 -6.52 -0.48 28.22
CA GLY A 168 -5.72 -1.05 29.31
C GLY A 168 -4.64 -0.09 29.85
N MET A 169 -4.07 0.77 29.00
CA MET A 169 -3.11 1.80 29.42
C MET A 169 -3.77 2.98 30.16
N SER A 170 -5.05 3.27 29.89
CA SER A 170 -5.79 4.34 30.57
C SER A 170 -6.30 3.97 31.97
N SER A 171 -6.12 2.72 32.41
CA SER A 171 -6.56 2.25 33.74
C SER A 171 -5.43 2.08 34.76
N SER A 172 -4.17 2.33 34.40
CA SER A 172 -3.01 2.14 35.29
C SER A 172 -2.52 3.40 36.03
N ASP A 173 -3.10 4.58 35.79
CA ASP A 173 -2.71 5.83 36.47
C ASP A 173 -3.48 6.11 37.79
N ALA A 174 -4.26 5.16 38.29
CA ALA A 174 -5.10 5.35 39.48
C ALA A 174 -4.63 4.62 40.76
N TYR A 175 -3.36 4.19 40.86
CA TYR A 175 -2.89 3.42 42.03
C TYR A 175 -1.51 3.82 42.57
N LEU A 176 -1.23 5.11 42.72
CA LEU A 176 -0.11 5.60 43.56
C LEU A 176 -0.48 6.92 44.24
N ASP A 177 -1.48 6.90 45.14
CA ASP A 177 -1.61 7.97 46.15
C ASP A 177 -2.38 7.49 47.40
N ILE A 178 -1.78 6.60 48.19
CA ILE A 178 -2.05 6.46 49.62
C ILE A 178 -0.72 6.12 50.30
N GLY A 179 -0.09 7.13 50.90
CA GLY A 179 1.10 7.02 51.74
C GLY A 179 1.26 8.27 52.59
#